data_AF-T1HK94-F1
#
_entry.id   AF-T1HK94-F1
#
_cell.length_a   1.000
_cell.length_b   1.000
_cell.length_c   1.000
_cell.angle_alpha   90.00
_cell.angle_beta   90.00
_cell.angle_gamma   90.00
#
_symmetry.space_group_name_H-M   'P 1'
#
loop_
_entity.id
_entity.type
_entity.pdbx_description
1 polymer ?
#
loop_
_entity_poly.entity_id
_entity_poly.type
_entity_poly.pdbx_seq_one_letter_code
_entity_poly.pdbx_strand_id
1 'polypeptide(L)'
;MHIMCAQPSPPLQNPSVDREGIYQWVSELSNPATRENALLQLSKKREVVPDLAPMLWHSFGTTAALLQEIINIYPVINPATLTAHQSNRVCNALALLQCVASHPETRSAFLQAHIPLFLYPFLHTVSKTRPFEYLRLTSLGVIGALVK
;
A
#
# COMPACT_ATOMS: atom_id res chain seq x y z
N MET A 1 -42.69 -40.78 21.36
CA MET A 1 -41.63 -39.77 21.47
C MET A 1 -40.69 -39.95 20.28
N HIS A 2 -40.85 -39.17 19.22
CA HIS A 2 -39.95 -39.16 18.06
C HIS A 2 -38.84 -38.11 18.30
N ILE A 3 -37.59 -38.55 18.26
CA ILE A 3 -36.40 -37.70 18.39
C ILE A 3 -36.13 -37.09 17.01
N MET A 4 -36.21 -35.76 16.88
CA MET A 4 -35.75 -35.04 15.70
C MET A 4 -34.25 -34.82 15.80
N CYS A 5 -33.48 -35.38 14.86
CA CYS A 5 -32.07 -35.03 14.66
C CYS A 5 -31.96 -33.61 14.12
N ALA A 6 -31.22 -32.74 14.83
CA ALA A 6 -30.84 -31.42 14.36
C ALA A 6 -29.90 -31.57 13.14
N GLN A 7 -30.27 -30.94 12.02
CA GLN A 7 -29.41 -30.84 10.84
C GLN A 7 -28.28 -29.82 11.11
N PRO A 8 -27.04 -30.08 10.68
CA PRO A 8 -25.95 -29.11 10.79
C PRO A 8 -26.20 -27.93 9.84
N SER A 9 -26.05 -26.72 10.38
CA SER A 9 -26.10 -25.47 9.62
C SER A 9 -25.03 -25.44 8.53
N PRO A 10 -25.31 -24.88 7.33
CA PRO A 10 -24.31 -24.75 6.28
C PRO A 10 -23.15 -23.85 6.73
N PRO A 11 -21.91 -24.14 6.32
CA PRO A 11 -20.76 -23.29 6.64
C PRO A 11 -20.98 -21.90 6.03
N LEU A 12 -20.78 -20.87 6.86
CA LEU A 12 -20.76 -19.48 6.44
C LEU A 12 -19.75 -19.33 5.29
N GLN A 13 -20.23 -19.06 4.08
CA GLN A 13 -19.38 -18.67 2.97
C GLN A 13 -18.67 -17.37 3.36
N ASN A 14 -17.37 -17.45 3.65
CA ASN A 14 -16.52 -16.26 3.61
C ASN A 14 -16.76 -15.59 2.25
N PRO A 15 -17.11 -14.30 2.19
CA PRO A 15 -17.25 -13.62 0.92
C PRO A 15 -15.91 -13.79 0.20
N SER A 16 -15.93 -14.53 -0.90
CA SER A 16 -14.74 -14.79 -1.70
C SER A 16 -14.14 -13.45 -2.06
N VAL A 17 -13.01 -13.12 -1.45
CA VAL A 17 -12.22 -11.95 -1.85
C VAL A 17 -12.02 -12.06 -3.35
N ASP A 18 -12.49 -11.07 -4.09
CA ASP A 18 -12.36 -11.01 -5.55
C ASP A 18 -10.88 -10.88 -5.92
N ARG A 19 -10.21 -12.03 -5.98
CA ARG A 19 -8.79 -12.16 -6.26
C ARG A 19 -8.46 -11.76 -7.69
N GLU A 20 -9.37 -11.97 -8.63
CA GLU A 20 -9.17 -11.59 -10.02
C GLU A 20 -9.07 -10.06 -10.14
N GLY A 21 -9.96 -9.32 -9.47
CA GLY A 21 -9.86 -7.86 -9.37
C GLY A 21 -8.55 -7.39 -8.75
N ILE A 22 -8.03 -8.07 -7.73
CA ILE A 22 -6.76 -7.72 -7.08
C ILE A 22 -5.58 -7.90 -8.04
N TYR A 23 -5.49 -9.05 -8.73
CA TYR A 23 -4.41 -9.28 -9.71
C TYR A 23 -4.44 -8.27 -10.85
N GLN A 24 -5.64 -7.91 -11.31
CA GLN A 24 -5.82 -6.89 -12.33
C GLN A 24 -5.27 -5.53 -11.86
N TRP A 25 -5.64 -5.08 -10.65
CA TRP A 25 -5.10 -3.82 -10.12
C TRP A 25 -3.59 -3.88 -9.89
N VAL A 26 -3.04 -5.01 -9.43
CA VAL A 26 -1.57 -5.16 -9.28
C VAL A 26 -0.88 -5.02 -10.64
N SER A 27 -1.43 -5.63 -11.69
CA SER A 27 -0.91 -5.48 -13.06
C SER A 27 -0.99 -4.01 -13.53
N GLU A 28 -2.11 -3.35 -13.28
CA GLU A 28 -2.38 -1.96 -13.64
C GLU A 28 -1.47 -0.93 -12.96
N LEU A 29 -0.77 -1.29 -11.87
CA LEU A 29 0.22 -0.41 -11.24
C LEU A 29 1.39 -0.09 -12.18
N SER A 30 1.73 -1.01 -13.09
CA SER A 30 2.83 -0.81 -14.04
C SER A 30 2.53 0.31 -15.05
N ASN A 31 1.28 0.46 -15.48
CA ASN A 31 0.86 1.42 -16.49
C ASN A 31 0.48 2.78 -15.85
N PRO A 32 1.16 3.90 -16.19
CA PRO A 32 0.88 5.22 -15.63
C PRO A 32 -0.58 5.70 -15.76
N ALA A 33 -1.29 5.29 -16.81
CA ALA A 33 -2.67 5.71 -17.07
C ALA A 33 -3.68 5.06 -16.11
N THR A 34 -3.40 3.85 -15.64
CA THR A 34 -4.29 3.07 -14.76
C THR A 34 -3.84 3.07 -13.31
N ARG A 35 -2.55 3.34 -13.07
CA ARG A 35 -1.89 3.25 -11.76
C ARG A 35 -2.61 4.00 -10.66
N GLU A 36 -3.12 5.20 -10.91
CA GLU A 36 -3.75 6.01 -9.87
C GLU A 36 -5.00 5.34 -9.29
N ASN A 37 -5.85 4.78 -10.15
CA ASN A 37 -7.02 4.04 -9.69
C ASN A 37 -6.58 2.76 -8.96
N ALA A 38 -5.63 2.01 -9.52
CA ALA A 38 -5.12 0.79 -8.89
C ALA A 38 -4.55 1.04 -7.47
N LEU A 39 -3.77 2.13 -7.29
CA LEU A 39 -3.27 2.55 -5.97
C LEU A 39 -4.41 2.76 -4.98
N LEU A 40 -5.47 3.46 -5.38
CA LEU A 40 -6.63 3.74 -4.54
C LEU A 40 -7.40 2.47 -4.16
N GLN A 41 -7.60 1.55 -5.10
CA GLN A 41 -8.34 0.32 -4.82
C GLN A 41 -7.53 -0.62 -3.93
N LEU A 42 -6.25 -0.84 -4.24
CA LEU A 42 -5.38 -1.72 -3.47
C LEU A 42 -5.15 -1.19 -2.05
N SER A 43 -4.99 0.13 -1.87
CA SER A 43 -4.77 0.70 -0.53
C SER A 43 -5.95 0.45 0.41
N LYS A 44 -7.18 0.39 -0.11
CA LYS A 44 -8.40 0.03 0.64
C LYS A 44 -8.51 -1.46 0.97
N LYS A 45 -7.83 -2.32 0.19
CA LYS A 45 -7.88 -3.78 0.35
C LYS A 45 -6.76 -4.35 1.20
N ARG A 46 -5.76 -3.54 1.59
CA ARG A 46 -4.55 -3.98 2.33
C ARG A 46 -4.81 -4.72 3.65
N GLU A 47 -5.95 -4.49 4.30
CA GLU A 47 -6.32 -5.17 5.56
C GLU A 47 -7.12 -6.44 5.34
N VAL A 48 -7.77 -6.58 4.18
CA VAL A 48 -8.68 -7.69 3.85
C VAL A 48 -7.95 -8.79 3.06
N VAL A 49 -6.83 -8.45 2.43
CA VAL A 49 -6.05 -9.34 1.56
C VAL A 49 -4.72 -9.66 2.26
N PRO A 50 -4.63 -10.76 3.03
CA PRO A 50 -3.46 -11.06 3.87
C PRO A 50 -2.18 -11.29 3.06
N ASP A 51 -2.30 -11.78 1.83
CA ASP A 51 -1.22 -12.10 0.90
C ASP A 51 -0.89 -10.97 -0.09
N LEU A 52 -1.44 -9.76 0.13
CA LEU A 52 -1.19 -8.63 -0.75
C LEU A 52 0.29 -8.24 -0.79
N ALA A 53 0.99 -8.30 0.33
CA ALA A 53 2.40 -7.91 0.40
C ALA A 53 3.30 -8.78 -0.50
N PRO A 54 3.24 -10.13 -0.43
CA PRO A 54 3.90 -11.00 -1.41
C PRO A 54 3.48 -10.73 -2.86
N MET A 55 2.17 -10.53 -3.13
CA MET A 55 1.70 -10.21 -4.49
C MET A 55 2.35 -8.95 -5.06
N LEU A 56 2.43 -7.88 -4.25
CA LEU A 56 3.07 -6.63 -4.65
C LEU A 56 4.57 -6.79 -4.86
N TRP A 57 5.24 -7.55 -3.99
CA TRP A 57 6.69 -7.70 -4.03
C TRP A 57 7.18 -8.55 -5.20
N HIS A 58 6.50 -9.67 -5.47
CA HIS A 58 6.91 -10.62 -6.50
C HIS A 58 6.33 -10.33 -7.90
N SER A 59 5.37 -9.41 -8.00
CA SER A 59 4.87 -8.95 -9.30
C SER A 59 5.89 -8.06 -10.01
N PHE A 60 6.12 -8.34 -11.29
CA PHE A 60 7.10 -7.63 -12.11
C PHE A 60 6.83 -6.13 -12.15
N GLY A 61 7.84 -5.32 -11.82
CA GLY A 61 7.78 -3.85 -11.91
C GLY A 61 6.88 -3.16 -10.87
N THR A 62 6.17 -3.89 -10.02
CA THR A 62 5.22 -3.30 -9.05
C THR A 62 5.92 -2.43 -8.02
N THR A 63 6.93 -2.96 -7.32
CA THR A 63 7.71 -2.17 -6.33
C THR A 63 8.41 -0.97 -7.00
N ALA A 64 8.91 -1.13 -8.23
CA ALA A 64 9.53 -0.03 -8.97
C ALA A 64 8.51 1.07 -9.30
N ALA A 65 7.28 0.71 -9.67
CA ALA A 65 6.19 1.67 -9.89
C ALA A 65 5.83 2.43 -8.61
N LEU A 66 5.79 1.75 -7.45
CA LEU A 66 5.57 2.40 -6.16
C LEU A 66 6.68 3.39 -5.80
N LEU A 67 7.95 3.03 -6.06
CA LEU A 67 9.09 3.94 -5.89
C LEU A 67 9.01 5.14 -6.85
N GLN A 68 8.55 4.94 -8.08
CA GLN A 68 8.36 6.02 -9.03
C GLN A 68 7.35 7.06 -8.52
N GLU A 69 6.27 6.62 -7.86
CA GLU A 69 5.30 7.54 -7.25
C GLU A 69 5.92 8.39 -6.14
N ILE A 70 6.88 7.85 -5.38
CA ILE A 70 7.65 8.61 -4.38
C ILE A 70 8.56 9.63 -5.06
N ILE A 71 9.36 9.20 -6.03
CA ILE A 71 10.36 10.04 -6.71
C ILE A 71 9.68 11.22 -7.44
N ASN A 72 8.51 10.99 -8.03
CA ASN A 72 7.76 12.02 -8.73
C ASN A 72 7.28 13.17 -7.81
N ILE A 73 7.31 12.99 -6.49
CA ILE A 73 6.95 14.01 -5.52
C ILE A 73 8.15 14.89 -5.13
N TYR A 74 9.39 14.45 -5.33
CA TYR A 74 10.57 15.21 -4.94
C TYR A 74 10.65 16.65 -5.51
N PRO A 75 10.22 16.93 -6.76
CA PRO A 75 10.25 18.30 -7.27
C PRO A 75 9.28 19.27 -6.56
N VAL A 76 8.25 18.76 -5.87
CA VAL A 76 7.19 19.57 -5.24
C VAL A 76 7.26 19.60 -3.71
N ILE A 77 8.26 18.94 -3.10
CA ILE A 77 8.55 19.09 -1.68
C ILE A 77 9.50 20.27 -1.39
N ASN A 78 10.29 20.68 -2.39
CA ASN A 78 11.14 21.87 -2.33
C ASN A 78 11.28 22.52 -3.73
N PRO A 79 10.61 23.66 -4.00
CA PRO A 79 9.78 24.45 -3.08
C PRO A 79 8.52 23.70 -2.63
N ALA A 80 7.94 24.10 -1.49
CA ALA A 80 6.85 23.37 -0.84
C ALA A 80 5.49 23.58 -1.54
N THR A 81 5.32 23.04 -2.75
CA THR A 81 4.15 23.22 -3.62
C THR A 81 3.27 21.97 -3.75
N LEU A 82 3.46 20.98 -2.88
CA LEU A 82 2.67 19.74 -2.86
C LEU A 82 1.17 20.02 -2.70
N THR A 83 0.38 19.53 -3.65
CA THR A 83 -1.09 19.62 -3.60
C THR A 83 -1.72 18.50 -2.79
N ALA A 84 -2.98 18.69 -2.37
CA ALA A 84 -3.74 17.65 -1.68
C ALA A 84 -3.91 16.39 -2.54
N HIS A 85 -4.15 16.54 -3.84
CA HIS A 85 -4.28 15.42 -4.76
C HIS A 85 -2.99 14.60 -4.88
N GLN A 86 -1.85 15.27 -5.09
CA GLN A 86 -0.53 14.61 -5.15
C GLN A 86 -0.20 13.88 -3.85
N SER A 87 -0.45 14.52 -2.69
CA SER A 87 -0.25 13.90 -1.37
C SER A 87 -1.12 12.65 -1.20
N ASN A 88 -2.41 12.72 -1.52
CA ASN A 88 -3.30 11.56 -1.43
C ASN A 88 -2.84 10.39 -2.32
N ARG A 89 -2.42 10.68 -3.55
CA ARG A 89 -1.95 9.67 -4.50
C ARG A 89 -0.68 8.97 -4.01
N VAL A 90 0.34 9.72 -3.60
CA VAL A 90 1.58 9.11 -3.08
C VAL A 90 1.34 8.40 -1.75
N CYS A 91 0.45 8.90 -0.89
CA CYS A 91 0.11 8.24 0.37
C CYS A 91 -0.58 6.88 0.16
N ASN A 92 -1.35 6.69 -0.92
CA ASN A 92 -1.84 5.37 -1.30
C ASN A 92 -0.68 4.42 -1.64
N ALA A 93 0.36 4.88 -2.35
CA ALA A 93 1.56 4.08 -2.62
C ALA A 93 2.33 3.78 -1.32
N LEU A 94 2.51 4.76 -0.43
CA LEU A 94 3.13 4.57 0.88
C LEU A 94 2.35 3.56 1.74
N ALA A 95 1.02 3.57 1.68
CA ALA A 95 0.18 2.60 2.39
C ALA A 95 0.41 1.16 1.90
N LEU A 96 0.69 0.96 0.61
CA LEU A 96 1.06 -0.34 0.05
C LEU A 96 2.49 -0.73 0.44
N LEU A 97 3.44 0.20 0.44
CA LEU A 97 4.79 -0.06 0.93
C LEU A 97 4.80 -0.39 2.44
N GLN A 98 3.90 0.22 3.22
CA GLN A 98 3.68 -0.14 4.62
C GLN A 98 3.20 -1.59 4.75
N CYS A 99 2.30 -2.05 3.87
CA CYS A 99 1.85 -3.44 3.84
C CYS A 99 3.03 -4.39 3.59
N VAL A 100 3.86 -4.09 2.58
CA VAL A 100 5.08 -4.86 2.28
C VAL A 100 6.05 -4.86 3.46
N ALA A 101 6.31 -3.69 4.08
CA ALA A 101 7.19 -3.59 5.24
C ALA A 101 6.69 -4.39 6.46
N SER A 102 5.38 -4.49 6.63
CA SER A 102 4.78 -5.19 7.77
C SER A 102 4.78 -6.72 7.64
N HIS A 103 4.85 -7.25 6.41
CA HIS A 103 4.70 -8.69 6.17
C HIS A 103 6.03 -9.45 6.39
N PRO A 104 6.04 -10.57 7.14
CA PRO A 104 7.27 -11.25 7.54
C PRO A 104 8.11 -11.76 6.35
N GLU A 105 7.45 -12.19 5.27
CA GLU A 105 8.13 -12.72 4.08
C GLU A 105 8.88 -11.64 3.29
N THR A 106 8.34 -10.43 3.21
CA THR A 106 8.86 -9.38 2.32
C THR A 106 9.64 -8.32 3.08
N ARG A 107 9.47 -8.20 4.40
CA ARG A 107 10.17 -7.22 5.26
C ARG A 107 11.69 -7.22 5.11
N SER A 108 12.31 -8.41 5.14
CA SER A 108 13.77 -8.53 5.03
C SER A 108 14.25 -8.02 3.68
N ALA A 109 13.59 -8.42 2.60
CA ALA A 109 13.93 -7.98 1.24
C ALA A 109 13.65 -6.48 1.04
N PHE A 110 12.58 -5.94 1.62
CA PHE A 110 12.27 -4.51 1.63
C PHE A 110 13.39 -3.68 2.27
N LEU A 111 13.94 -4.16 3.39
CA LEU A 111 15.04 -3.51 4.10
C LEU A 111 16.35 -3.60 3.32
N GLN A 112 16.67 -4.78 2.78
CA GLN A 112 17.87 -5.01 1.96
C GLN A 112 17.86 -4.22 0.65
N ALA A 113 16.67 -3.94 0.10
CA ALA A 113 16.49 -3.08 -1.06
C ALA A 113 16.65 -1.58 -0.74
N HIS A 114 16.91 -1.21 0.52
CA HIS A 114 17.11 0.18 0.97
C HIS A 114 15.93 1.12 0.65
N ILE A 115 14.73 0.57 0.48
CA ILE A 115 13.50 1.35 0.19
C ILE A 115 13.23 2.45 1.23
N PRO A 116 13.46 2.24 2.55
CA PRO A 116 13.23 3.29 3.55
C PRO A 116 13.96 4.61 3.27
N LEU A 117 15.13 4.57 2.62
CA LEU A 117 15.92 5.76 2.33
C LEU A 117 15.19 6.75 1.40
N PHE A 118 14.30 6.25 0.53
CA PHE A 118 13.48 7.09 -0.35
C PHE A 118 12.43 7.90 0.42
N LEU A 119 12.15 7.57 1.69
CA LEU A 119 11.16 8.27 2.49
C LEU A 119 11.76 9.44 3.29
N TYR A 120 13.08 9.47 3.45
CA TYR A 120 13.76 10.50 4.26
C TYR A 120 13.55 11.93 3.74
N PRO A 121 13.55 12.21 2.42
CA PRO A 121 13.20 13.54 1.91
C PRO A 121 11.83 14.02 2.38
N PHE A 122 10.84 13.13 2.49
CA PHE A 122 9.50 13.49 2.99
C PHE A 122 9.54 13.83 4.48
N LEU A 123 10.29 13.08 5.28
CA LEU A 123 10.43 13.29 6.72
C LEU A 123 11.19 14.58 7.07
N HIS A 124 12.07 15.06 6.18
CA HIS A 124 12.77 16.34 6.35
C HIS A 124 11.91 17.57 6.03
N THR A 125 10.72 17.41 5.46
CA THR A 125 9.84 18.56 5.16
C THR A 125 9.31 19.22 6.43
N VAL A 126 9.23 20.54 6.45
CA VAL A 126 8.76 21.32 7.62
C VAL A 126 7.45 22.07 7.38
N SER A 127 6.92 22.06 6.14
CA SER A 127 5.65 22.70 5.82
C SER A 127 4.51 22.10 6.65
N LYS A 128 3.70 22.98 7.26
CA LYS A 128 2.59 22.63 8.16
C LYS A 128 1.23 22.55 7.44
N THR A 129 1.23 22.54 6.12
CA THR A 129 -0.01 22.34 5.37
C THR A 129 -0.45 20.87 5.49
N ARG A 130 -1.77 20.64 5.45
CA ARG A 130 -2.35 19.30 5.55
C ARG A 130 -1.75 18.28 4.57
N PRO A 131 -1.45 18.60 3.29
CA PRO A 131 -0.81 17.65 2.37
C PRO A 131 0.57 17.17 2.85
N PHE A 132 1.37 18.05 3.45
CA PHE A 132 2.70 17.71 3.97
C PHE A 132 2.63 16.97 5.30
N GLU A 133 1.72 17.34 6.20
CA GLU A 133 1.50 16.60 7.45
C GLU A 133 1.06 15.16 7.19
N TYR A 134 0.13 14.98 6.24
CA TYR A 134 -0.33 13.66 5.84
C TYR A 134 0.81 12.84 5.22
N LEU A 135 1.58 13.44 4.31
CA LEU A 135 2.76 12.79 3.71
C LEU A 135 3.75 12.27 4.76
N ARG A 136 4.09 13.11 5.75
CA ARG A 136 5.00 12.72 6.84
C ARG A 136 4.40 11.62 7.71
N LEU A 137 3.15 11.74 8.10
CA LEU A 137 2.47 10.76 8.94
C LEU A 137 2.46 9.37 8.26
N THR A 138 2.10 9.31 6.98
CA THR A 138 2.08 8.04 6.25
C THR A 138 3.50 7.48 6.05
N SER A 139 4.49 8.33 5.79
CA SER A 139 5.90 7.91 5.70
C SER A 139 6.41 7.31 7.01
N LEU A 140 6.11 7.95 8.15
CA LEU A 140 6.40 7.41 9.48
C LEU A 140 5.68 6.08 9.73
N GLY A 141 4.48 5.90 9.18
CA GLY A 141 3.75 4.62 9.24
C GLY A 141 4.51 3.46 8.60
N VAL A 142 5.22 3.70 7.48
CA VAL A 142 6.08 2.70 6.84
C VAL A 142 7.27 2.36 7.73
N ILE A 143 7.98 3.38 8.25
CA ILE A 143 9.13 3.17 9.14
C ILE A 143 8.71 2.47 10.43
N GLY A 144 7.58 2.86 11.01
CA GLY A 144 7.00 2.26 12.20
C GLY A 144 6.60 0.79 12.00
N ALA A 145 6.25 0.37 10.77
CA ALA A 145 5.97 -1.03 10.46
C ALA A 145 7.23 -1.90 10.42
N LEU A 146 8.40 -1.34 10.13
CA LEU A 146 9.67 -2.09 10.08
C LEU A 146 10.22 -2.43 11.46
N VAL A 147 9.89 -1.62 12.47
CA VAL A 147 10.37 -1.78 13.85
C VAL A 147 9.38 -2.53 14.75
N LYS A 148 8.28 -3.05 14.17
CA LYS A 148 7.30 -3.92 14.83
C LYS A 148 7.62 -5.39 14.57
#